data_AF-A1BQJ3-F1
#
_entry.id   AF-A1BQJ3-F1
#
_cell.length_a   1.000
_cell.length_b   1.000
_cell.length_c   1.000
_cell.angle_alpha   90.00
_cell.angle_beta   90.00
_cell.angle_gamma   90.00
#
_symmetry.space_group_name_H-M   'P 1'
#
loop_
_entity.id
_entity.type
_entity.pdbx_description
1 polymer ?
#
loop_
_entity_poly.entity_id
_entity_poly.type
_entity_poly.pdbx_seq_one_letter_code
_entity_poly.pdbx_strand_id
1 'polypeptide(L)'
;GPGMMIAADLQTGQVYENTEVKKRVALSYPYGKWIKENMRSLKAENFLASTVFETDKLLRSQQAFGYSSEDVQMVIESMAAQGKEPTFCMGDDIPLAILSQKPHMLYDYFKQRFAQVTNPAIDPLREGLVMSLEV
;
A
#
# COMPACT_ATOMS: atom_id res chain seq x y z
N GLY A 1 5.69 -23.96 -9.63
CA GLY A 1 5.77 -23.00 -8.50
C GLY A 1 5.02 -21.71 -8.85
N PRO A 2 4.91 -20.75 -7.92
CA PRO A 2 4.17 -19.51 -8.14
C PRO A 2 4.61 -18.80 -9.43
N GLY A 3 3.65 -18.43 -10.28
CA GLY A 3 3.89 -17.73 -11.55
C GLY A 3 4.64 -18.54 -12.63
N MET A 4 4.75 -19.87 -12.49
CA MET A 4 5.35 -20.73 -13.51
C MET A 4 4.32 -21.14 -14.57
N MET A 5 4.81 -21.41 -15.78
CA MET A 5 3.99 -21.83 -16.91
C MET A 5 4.63 -22.98 -17.69
N ILE A 6 3.81 -23.72 -18.42
CA ILE A 6 4.21 -24.72 -19.41
C ILE A 6 3.31 -24.52 -20.64
N ALA A 7 3.86 -24.68 -21.84
CA ALA A 7 3.10 -24.53 -23.08
C ALA A 7 3.43 -25.66 -24.04
N ALA A 8 2.46 -26.04 -24.88
CA ALA A 8 2.67 -26.99 -25.97
C ALA A 8 2.23 -26.34 -27.28
N ASP A 9 3.09 -26.42 -28.28
CA ASP A 9 2.77 -26.03 -29.65
C ASP A 9 2.24 -27.26 -30.41
N LEU A 10 0.95 -27.24 -30.73
CA LEU A 10 0.26 -28.35 -31.38
C LEU A 10 0.59 -28.48 -32.87
N GLN A 11 1.15 -27.44 -33.51
CA GLN A 11 1.54 -27.49 -34.92
C GLN A 11 2.93 -28.09 -35.08
N THR A 12 3.87 -27.69 -34.22
CA THR A 12 5.26 -28.17 -34.27
C THR A 12 5.52 -29.39 -33.39
N GLY A 13 4.59 -29.72 -32.48
CA GLY A 13 4.70 -30.83 -31.54
C GLY A 13 5.70 -30.59 -30.40
N GLN A 14 6.10 -29.34 -30.16
CA GLN A 14 7.09 -28.98 -29.14
C GLN A 14 6.44 -28.63 -27.80
N VAL A 15 7.07 -29.00 -26.70
CA VAL A 15 6.70 -28.58 -25.34
C VAL A 15 7.75 -27.61 -24.83
N TYR A 16 7.30 -26.50 -24.25
CA TYR A 16 8.13 -25.45 -23.70
C TYR A 16 7.94 -25.36 -22.19
N GLU A 17 9.05 -25.40 -21.47
CA GLU A 17 9.06 -25.18 -20.03
C GLU A 17 9.08 -23.69 -19.67
N ASN A 18 8.83 -23.36 -18.41
CA ASN A 18 8.65 -22.00 -17.90
C ASN A 18 9.67 -20.97 -18.42
N THR A 19 10.96 -21.31 -18.39
CA THR A 19 12.04 -20.38 -18.81
C THR A 19 12.02 -20.14 -20.31
N GLU A 20 11.74 -21.18 -21.10
CA GLU A 20 11.69 -21.10 -22.56
C GLU A 20 10.51 -20.25 -23.02
N VAL A 21 9.35 -20.45 -22.41
CA VAL A 21 8.14 -19.65 -22.69
C VAL A 21 8.41 -18.17 -22.38
N LYS A 22 8.91 -17.87 -21.18
CA LYS A 22 9.22 -16.49 -20.77
C LYS A 22 10.29 -15.85 -21.65
N LYS A 23 11.34 -16.59 -22.03
CA LYS A 23 12.41 -16.09 -22.90
C LYS A 23 11.89 -15.74 -24.30
N ARG A 24 11.03 -16.58 -24.88
CA ARG A 24 10.44 -16.31 -26.20
C ARG A 24 9.64 -15.02 -26.20
N VAL A 25 8.82 -14.79 -25.18
CA VAL A 25 8.04 -13.56 -25.03
C VAL A 25 8.97 -12.36 -24.79
N ALA A 26 9.95 -12.49 -23.90
CA ALA A 26 10.90 -11.42 -23.58
C ALA A 26 11.75 -10.95 -24.78
N LEU A 27 12.01 -11.85 -25.74
CA LEU A 27 12.78 -11.55 -26.97
C LEU A 27 11.92 -11.02 -28.12
N SER A 28 10.59 -11.01 -27.99
CA SER A 28 9.70 -10.56 -29.07
C SER A 28 9.87 -9.06 -29.38
N TYR A 29 10.25 -8.26 -28.37
CA TYR A 29 10.47 -6.82 -28.51
C TYR A 29 11.60 -6.35 -27.58
N PRO A 30 12.24 -5.20 -27.87
CA PRO A 30 13.34 -4.68 -27.06
C PRO A 30 12.83 -3.96 -25.79
N TYR A 31 12.07 -4.65 -24.92
CA TYR A 31 11.44 -4.06 -23.73
C TYR A 31 12.41 -3.28 -22.84
N GLY A 32 13.64 -3.79 -22.65
CA GLY A 32 14.66 -3.12 -21.84
C GLY A 32 15.11 -1.78 -22.43
N LYS A 33 15.06 -1.61 -23.76
CA LYS A 33 15.35 -0.33 -24.42
C LYS A 33 14.23 0.66 -24.14
N TRP A 34 12.98 0.24 -24.26
CA TRP A 34 11.82 1.10 -23.99
C TRP A 34 11.78 1.59 -22.56
N ILE A 35 12.08 0.73 -21.58
CA ILE A 35 12.17 1.13 -20.17
C ILE A 35 13.25 2.21 -20.00
N LYS A 36 14.46 1.99 -20.53
CA LYS A 36 15.56 2.95 -20.40
C LYS A 36 15.28 4.31 -21.05
N GLU A 37 14.59 4.30 -22.19
CA GLU A 37 14.33 5.53 -22.95
C GLU A 37 13.13 6.32 -22.42
N ASN A 38 12.14 5.65 -21.81
CA ASN A 38 10.85 6.26 -21.50
C ASN A 38 10.52 6.30 -20.00
N MET A 39 11.15 5.48 -19.15
CA MET A 39 10.89 5.48 -17.72
C MET A 39 11.70 6.58 -17.03
N ARG A 40 11.02 7.42 -16.25
CA ARG A 40 11.66 8.40 -15.36
C ARG A 40 11.40 8.00 -13.93
N SER A 41 12.45 7.65 -13.20
CA SER A 41 12.37 7.36 -11.77
C SER A 41 12.57 8.65 -10.98
N LEU A 42 11.66 8.92 -10.03
CA LEU A 42 11.82 9.99 -9.06
C LEU A 42 12.70 9.48 -7.93
N LYS A 43 13.76 10.23 -7.62
CA LYS A 43 14.63 9.91 -6.48
C LYS A 43 13.92 10.34 -5.21
N ALA A 44 13.97 9.48 -4.19
CA ALA A 44 13.55 9.87 -2.85
C ALA A 44 14.43 11.03 -2.36
N GLU A 45 13.79 12.09 -1.87
CA GLU A 45 14.47 13.18 -1.18
C GLU A 45 14.34 13.00 0.34
N ASN A 46 15.29 13.58 1.08
CA ASN A 46 15.23 13.60 2.53
C ASN A 46 14.06 14.49 2.99
N PHE A 47 13.43 14.10 4.10
CA PHE A 47 12.46 14.96 4.76
C PHE A 47 13.11 16.29 5.19
N LEU A 48 12.29 17.36 5.21
CA LEU A 48 12.73 18.66 5.70
C LEU A 48 13.14 18.58 7.18
N ALA A 49 14.27 19.20 7.52
CA ALA A 49 14.80 19.19 8.88
C ALA A 49 14.11 20.21 9.82
N SER A 50 13.41 21.19 9.27
CA SER A 50 12.76 22.26 10.04
C SER A 50 11.25 22.22 9.93
N THR A 51 10.57 22.62 11.00
CA THR A 51 9.13 22.83 11.00
C THR A 51 8.76 23.96 10.02
N VAL A 52 7.71 23.72 9.22
CA VAL A 52 7.24 24.69 8.21
C VAL A 52 6.20 25.65 8.80
N PHE A 53 5.49 25.22 9.85
CA PHE A 53 4.43 26.00 10.50
C PHE A 53 4.83 26.46 11.89
N GLU A 54 4.43 27.68 12.22
CA GLU A 54 4.33 28.17 13.61
C GLU A 54 3.25 27.41 14.37
N THR A 55 3.44 27.21 15.68
CA THR A 55 2.57 26.38 16.54
C THR A 55 1.09 26.78 16.46
N ASP A 56 0.78 28.07 16.52
CA ASP A 56 -0.62 28.54 16.46
C ASP A 56 -1.29 28.24 15.11
N LYS A 57 -0.53 28.34 14.01
CA LYS A 57 -1.02 28.02 12.66
C LYS A 57 -1.20 26.53 12.47
N LEU A 58 -0.29 25.73 13.03
CA LEU A 58 -0.40 24.28 13.03
C LEU A 58 -1.68 23.83 13.77
N LEU A 59 -1.91 24.33 14.98
CA LEU A 59 -3.07 23.93 15.79
C LEU A 59 -4.39 24.30 15.11
N ARG A 60 -4.49 25.50 14.53
CA ARG A 60 -5.67 25.91 13.75
C ARG A 60 -5.89 25.01 12.53
N SER A 61 -4.82 24.62 11.85
CA SER A 61 -4.90 23.73 10.68
C SER A 61 -5.34 22.33 11.10
N GLN A 62 -4.76 21.78 12.17
CA GLN A 62 -5.18 20.51 12.76
C GLN A 62 -6.67 20.51 13.10
N GLN A 63 -7.16 21.56 13.78
CA GLN A 63 -8.59 21.70 14.08
C GLN A 63 -9.46 21.80 12.81
N ALA A 64 -9.02 22.54 11.79
CA ALA A 64 -9.76 22.69 10.54
C ALA A 64 -9.87 21.37 9.76
N PHE A 65 -8.83 20.53 9.79
CA PHE A 65 -8.85 19.17 9.25
C PHE A 65 -9.40 18.13 10.25
N GLY A 66 -9.88 18.59 11.41
CA GLY A 66 -10.48 17.82 12.50
C GLY A 66 -9.61 16.73 13.10
N TYR A 67 -8.31 16.97 13.20
CA TYR A 67 -7.43 16.21 14.09
C TYR A 67 -7.85 16.45 15.54
N SER A 68 -8.08 15.35 16.27
CA SER A 68 -8.26 15.37 17.71
C SER A 68 -6.93 15.22 18.44
N SER A 69 -6.93 15.53 19.74
CA SER A 69 -5.76 15.28 20.60
C SER A 69 -5.39 13.80 20.64
N GLU A 70 -6.38 12.90 20.58
CA GLU A 70 -6.18 11.45 20.58
C GLU A 70 -5.51 10.98 19.28
N ASP A 71 -5.91 11.52 18.12
CA ASP A 71 -5.26 11.20 16.84
C ASP A 71 -3.77 11.52 16.88
N VAL A 72 -3.41 12.68 17.41
CA VAL A 72 -2.01 13.10 17.48
C VAL A 72 -1.23 12.27 18.49
N GLN A 73 -1.73 12.14 19.73
CA GLN A 73 -1.00 11.50 20.83
C GLN A 73 -0.96 9.97 20.70
N MET A 74 -2.07 9.34 20.31
CA MET A 74 -2.16 7.88 20.30
C MET A 74 -1.71 7.29 18.96
N VAL A 75 -1.96 7.98 17.85
CA VAL A 75 -1.68 7.45 16.50
C VAL A 75 -0.39 8.02 15.93
N ILE A 76 -0.33 9.34 15.72
CA ILE A 76 0.80 9.98 15.03
C ILE A 76 2.11 9.87 15.83
N GLU A 77 2.08 10.19 17.13
CA GLU A 77 3.26 10.13 17.99
C GLU A 77 3.80 8.69 18.10
N SER A 78 2.92 7.69 18.22
CA SER A 78 3.32 6.28 18.24
C SER A 78 4.00 5.86 16.93
N MET A 79 3.42 6.23 15.78
CA MET A 79 4.02 5.94 14.47
C MET A 79 5.39 6.60 14.30
N ALA A 80 5.51 7.86 14.71
CA ALA A 80 6.76 8.61 14.62
C ALA A 80 7.85 8.06 15.54
N ALA A 81 7.49 7.66 16.77
CA ALA A 81 8.44 7.18 17.76
C ALA A 81 8.90 5.73 17.52
N GLN A 82 7.99 4.85 17.08
CA GLN A 82 8.24 3.41 16.99
C GLN A 82 8.38 2.88 15.56
N GLY A 83 8.01 3.67 14.56
CA GLY A 83 7.97 3.23 13.15
C GLY A 83 6.92 2.15 12.88
N LYS A 84 5.89 2.05 13.72
CA LYS A 84 4.81 1.06 13.65
C LYS A 84 3.47 1.71 14.02
N GLU A 85 2.39 1.19 13.46
CA GLU A 85 1.05 1.58 13.89
C GLU A 85 0.80 1.17 15.36
N PRO A 86 0.01 1.96 16.12
CA PRO A 86 -0.32 1.62 17.50
C PRO A 86 -1.14 0.32 17.59
N THR A 87 -0.91 -0.47 18.64
CA THR A 87 -1.73 -1.65 18.96
C THR A 87 -2.72 -1.31 20.07
N PHE A 88 -4.00 -1.59 19.85
CA PHE A 88 -5.07 -1.42 20.84
C PHE A 88 -5.71 -2.76 21.19
N CYS A 89 -6.58 -2.75 22.20
CA CYS A 89 -7.40 -3.89 22.59
C CYS A 89 -8.86 -3.47 22.79
N MET A 90 -9.75 -4.46 22.95
CA MET A 90 -11.21 -4.32 22.96
C MET A 90 -11.81 -4.01 21.58
N GLY A 91 -13.15 -4.03 21.50
CA GLY A 91 -13.89 -3.72 20.28
C GLY A 91 -14.13 -2.22 20.10
N ASP A 92 -14.54 -1.84 18.89
CA ASP A 92 -15.01 -0.50 18.58
C ASP A 92 -16.40 -0.28 19.19
N ASP A 93 -16.47 0.44 20.32
CA ASP A 93 -17.69 0.68 21.12
C ASP A 93 -18.30 2.08 20.88
N ILE A 94 -17.92 2.74 19.78
CA ILE A 94 -18.55 4.01 19.37
C ILE A 94 -19.69 3.78 18.36
N PRO A 95 -20.67 4.70 18.27
CA PRO A 95 -21.69 4.65 17.23
C PRO A 95 -21.07 4.65 15.82
N LEU A 96 -21.75 4.03 14.86
CA LEU A 96 -21.39 4.19 13.45
C LEU A 96 -21.35 5.69 13.11
N ALA A 97 -20.41 6.10 12.25
CA ALA A 97 -20.18 7.51 11.92
C ALA A 97 -21.47 8.26 11.52
N ILE A 98 -22.37 7.60 10.78
CA ILE A 98 -23.65 8.16 10.34
C ILE A 98 -24.69 8.35 11.47
N LEU A 99 -24.55 7.62 12.58
CA LEU A 99 -25.44 7.67 13.74
C LEU A 99 -24.88 8.51 14.89
N SER A 100 -23.61 8.90 14.79
CA SER A 100 -22.92 9.67 15.82
C SER A 100 -23.39 11.13 15.85
N GLN A 101 -23.43 11.71 17.05
CA GLN A 101 -23.66 13.14 17.24
C GLN A 101 -22.37 13.96 17.11
N LYS A 102 -21.20 13.30 17.10
CA LYS A 102 -19.90 13.93 16.94
C LYS A 102 -19.55 14.07 15.45
N PRO A 103 -18.79 15.09 15.04
CA PRO A 103 -18.29 15.18 13.67
C PRO A 103 -17.34 14.03 13.38
N HIS A 104 -17.52 13.39 12.23
CA HIS A 104 -16.69 12.29 11.74
C HIS A 104 -16.03 12.66 10.41
N MET A 105 -14.84 12.11 10.17
CA MET A 105 -14.14 12.32 8.91
C MET A 105 -14.70 11.42 7.81
N LEU A 106 -14.49 11.83 6.56
CA LEU A 106 -14.99 11.09 5.40
C LEU A 106 -14.51 9.63 5.41
N TYR A 107 -13.29 9.36 5.85
CA TYR A 107 -12.72 8.02 5.89
C TYR A 107 -13.40 7.07 6.89
N ASP A 108 -14.10 7.58 7.92
CA ASP A 108 -14.81 6.74 8.91
C ASP A 108 -16.00 5.97 8.30
N TYR A 109 -16.53 6.48 7.19
CA TYR A 109 -17.65 5.91 6.45
C TYR A 109 -17.23 4.75 5.53
N PHE A 110 -15.93 4.62 5.24
CA PHE A 110 -15.41 3.56 4.38
C PHE A 110 -14.87 2.43 5.25
N LYS A 111 -15.42 1.23 5.08
CA LYS A 111 -14.94 0.03 5.78
C LYS A 111 -14.08 -0.82 4.85
N GLN A 112 -12.91 -1.20 5.33
CA GLN A 112 -11.99 -2.06 4.60
C GLN A 112 -12.64 -3.44 4.42
N ARG A 113 -12.70 -3.91 3.17
CA ARG A 113 -13.15 -5.27 2.86
C ARG A 113 -11.99 -6.22 3.05
N PHE A 114 -12.28 -7.43 3.50
CA PHE A 114 -11.30 -8.50 3.61
C PHE A 114 -11.79 -9.76 2.90
N ALA A 115 -10.85 -10.62 2.55
CA ALA A 115 -11.14 -11.91 1.93
C ALA A 115 -11.44 -12.95 3.00
N GLN A 116 -12.48 -13.75 2.79
CA GLN A 116 -12.87 -14.84 3.67
C GLN A 116 -13.44 -16.00 2.85
N VAL A 117 -12.95 -17.22 3.09
CA VAL A 117 -13.34 -18.49 2.43
C VAL A 117 -13.02 -18.55 0.94
N THR A 118 -13.50 -17.60 0.14
CA THR A 118 -13.38 -17.61 -1.33
C THR A 118 -11.95 -17.48 -1.82
N ASN A 119 -11.12 -16.72 -1.11
CA ASN A 119 -9.71 -16.55 -1.39
C ASN A 119 -8.96 -16.20 -0.09
N PRO A 120 -7.69 -16.63 0.05
CA PRO A 120 -6.91 -16.36 1.26
C PRO A 120 -6.39 -14.91 1.28
N ALA A 121 -6.17 -14.40 2.49
CA ALA A 121 -5.36 -13.19 2.71
C ALA A 121 -3.86 -13.54 2.56
N ILE A 122 -3.06 -12.56 2.15
CA ILE A 122 -1.60 -12.66 2.04
C ILE A 122 -0.98 -12.15 3.34
N ASP A 123 0.09 -12.79 3.82
CA ASP A 123 0.83 -12.31 4.98
C ASP A 123 1.79 -11.15 4.61
N PRO A 124 1.54 -9.91 5.04
CA PRO A 124 2.37 -8.77 4.64
C PRO A 124 3.78 -8.80 5.25
N LEU A 125 4.03 -9.56 6.32
CA LEU A 125 5.32 -9.64 6.99
C LEU A 125 6.17 -10.80 6.46
N ARG A 126 5.57 -11.96 6.23
CA ARG A 126 6.27 -13.17 5.76
C ARG A 126 6.32 -13.27 4.25
N GLU A 127 5.35 -12.71 3.54
CA GLU A 127 5.23 -12.77 2.07
C GLU A 127 5.39 -11.38 1.42
N GLY A 128 5.97 -10.41 2.13
CA GLY A 128 6.15 -9.04 1.61
C GLY A 128 6.91 -8.95 0.28
N LEU A 129 7.73 -9.93 -0.07
CA LEU A 129 8.46 -10.00 -1.35
C LEU A 129 7.53 -10.06 -2.58
N VAL A 130 6.32 -10.61 -2.43
CA VAL A 130 5.35 -10.70 -3.55
C VAL A 130 4.42 -9.48 -3.62
N MET A 131 4.59 -8.51 -2.72
CA MET A 131 3.84 -7.25 -2.68
C MET A 131 4.72 -6.08 -3.15
N SER A 132 4.11 -5.04 -3.72
CA SER A 132 4.82 -3.82 -4.14
C SER A 132 3.95 -2.58 -3.90
N LEU A 133 4.61 -1.47 -3.52
CA LEU A 133 4.03 -0.13 -3.39
C LEU A 133 4.56 0.85 -4.45
N GLU A 134 5.20 0.35 -5.52
CA GLU A 134 5.68 1.19 -6.62
C GLU A 134 4.50 1.91 -7.30
N VAL A 135 4.65 3.22 -7.51
CA VAL A 135 3.69 4.13 -8.17
C VAL A 135 4.40 4.91 -9.27
#